data_AF-A0A1E5BGN9-F1
#
_entry.id   AF-A0A1E5BGN9-F1
#
_cell.length_a   1.000
_cell.length_b   1.000
_cell.length_c   1.000
_cell.angle_alpha   90.00
_cell.angle_beta   90.00
_cell.angle_gamma   90.00
#
_symmetry.space_group_name_H-M   'P 1'
#
loop_
_entity.id
_entity.type
_entity.pdbx_description
1 polymer ?
#
loop_
_entity_poly.entity_id
_entity_poly.type
_entity_poly.pdbx_seq_one_letter_code
_entity_poly.pdbx_strand_id
1 'polypeptide(L)'
;MASLKDIDNLVLRFSLEYRRAELPPIRRSEIYSLFSDKSIVPNAKLYWPETWPNSGERGVYAIFSRGKVLYIGKASLQDLGYRVGSYFMYSPDRKSAIPKSGHTWSQQPTSIVTWAVPKELFFEASALEEFLIFNLNSQLPDNTVGKAT
;
A
#
# COMPACT_ATOMS: atom_id res chain seq x y z
N MET A 1 -5.88 14.87 1.34
CA MET A 1 -5.21 13.56 1.22
C MET A 1 -5.90 12.56 2.13
N ALA A 2 -6.13 11.36 1.61
CA ALA A 2 -6.83 10.30 2.32
C ALA A 2 -6.01 9.79 3.52
N SER A 3 -6.69 9.13 4.45
CA SER A 3 -6.09 8.45 5.60
C SER A 3 -6.20 6.93 5.48
N LEU A 4 -5.50 6.20 6.34
CA LEU A 4 -5.63 4.74 6.43
C LEU A 4 -7.06 4.31 6.75
N LYS A 5 -7.78 5.07 7.58
CA LYS A 5 -9.18 4.80 7.92
C LYS A 5 -10.09 4.90 6.69
N ASP A 6 -9.81 5.82 5.78
CA ASP A 6 -10.60 5.97 4.55
C ASP A 6 -10.42 4.75 3.63
N ILE A 7 -9.19 4.24 3.51
CA ILE A 7 -8.93 2.99 2.78
C ILE A 7 -9.62 1.81 3.48
N ASP A 8 -9.48 1.67 4.79
CA ASP A 8 -10.08 0.56 5.55
C ASP A 8 -11.61 0.52 5.40
N ASN A 9 -12.26 1.69 5.45
CA ASN A 9 -13.70 1.80 5.19
C ASN A 9 -14.08 1.40 3.76
N LEU A 10 -13.28 1.77 2.76
CA LEU A 10 -13.53 1.40 1.37
C LEU A 10 -13.27 -0.08 1.10
N VAL A 11 -12.23 -0.69 1.68
CA VAL A 11 -11.97 -2.13 1.59
C VAL A 11 -13.11 -2.92 2.23
N LEU A 12 -13.63 -2.44 3.37
CA LEU A 12 -14.82 -3.02 4.00
C LEU A 12 -16.05 -2.89 3.09
N ARG A 13 -16.31 -1.69 2.53
CA ARG A 13 -17.41 -1.47 1.59
C ARG A 13 -17.29 -2.41 0.37
N PHE A 14 -16.11 -2.50 -0.22
CA PHE A 14 -15.84 -3.39 -1.34
C PHE A 14 -16.16 -4.85 -1.01
N SER A 15 -15.77 -5.28 0.19
CA SER A 15 -16.00 -6.64 0.66
C SER A 15 -17.48 -6.95 0.93
N LEU A 16 -18.25 -5.97 1.37
CA LEU A 16 -19.68 -6.16 1.68
C LEU A 16 -20.58 -6.03 0.44
N GLU A 17 -20.24 -5.14 -0.50
CA GLU A 17 -21.10 -4.83 -1.64
C GLU A 17 -20.81 -5.67 -2.89
N TYR A 18 -19.54 -6.05 -3.12
CA TYR A 18 -19.14 -6.68 -4.39
C TYR A 18 -18.58 -8.09 -4.26
N ARG A 19 -18.17 -8.50 -3.05
CA ARG A 19 -17.68 -9.87 -2.81
C ARG A 19 -18.79 -10.74 -2.26
N ARG A 20 -18.74 -12.04 -2.57
CA ARG A 20 -19.63 -13.02 -1.93
C ARG A 20 -19.17 -13.27 -0.50
N ALA A 21 -20.12 -13.48 0.41
CA ALA A 21 -19.87 -13.60 1.85
C ALA A 21 -19.00 -14.81 2.22
N GLU A 22 -18.99 -15.85 1.38
CA GLU A 22 -18.24 -17.10 1.61
C GLU A 22 -16.78 -17.00 1.18
N LEU A 23 -16.37 -15.94 0.47
CA LEU A 23 -15.00 -15.77 0.04
C LEU A 23 -14.09 -15.42 1.22
N PRO A 24 -12.84 -15.93 1.25
CA PRO A 24 -11.91 -15.57 2.31
C PRO A 24 -11.71 -14.04 2.38
N PRO A 25 -11.53 -13.48 3.60
CA PRO A 25 -11.44 -12.04 3.77
C PRO A 25 -10.17 -11.47 3.13
N ILE A 26 -10.25 -10.21 2.71
CA ILE A 26 -9.06 -9.43 2.36
C ILE A 26 -8.27 -9.18 3.65
N ARG A 27 -7.00 -9.57 3.68
CA ARG A 27 -6.14 -9.50 4.85
C ARG A 27 -5.30 -8.24 4.84
N ARG A 28 -5.70 -7.26 5.64
CA ARG A 28 -4.91 -6.07 5.95
C ARG A 28 -3.70 -6.43 6.82
N SER A 29 -2.57 -5.79 6.57
CA SER A 29 -1.39 -5.85 7.44
C SER A 29 -1.34 -4.74 8.49
N GLU A 30 -0.42 -4.89 9.43
CA GLU A 30 -0.03 -3.80 10.31
C GLU A 30 0.72 -2.69 9.55
N ILE A 31 0.79 -1.51 10.16
CA ILE A 31 1.58 -0.40 9.62
C ILE A 31 3.07 -0.77 9.68
N TYR A 32 3.72 -0.74 8.53
CA TYR A 32 5.16 -0.92 8.36
C TYR A 32 5.85 0.44 8.25
N SER A 33 6.77 0.74 9.16
CA SER A 33 7.62 1.94 9.11
C SER A 33 8.80 1.72 8.16
N LEU A 34 9.06 2.67 7.27
CA LEU A 34 10.26 2.68 6.43
C LEU A 34 11.54 3.02 7.20
N PHE A 35 11.45 3.23 8.51
CA PHE A 35 12.57 3.54 9.39
C PHE A 35 12.67 2.50 10.50
N SER A 36 13.91 2.20 10.90
CA SER A 36 14.21 1.40 12.09
C SER A 36 13.91 2.15 13.41
N ASP A 37 13.92 3.48 13.39
CA ASP A 37 13.55 4.31 14.54
C ASP A 37 12.03 4.30 14.77
N LYS A 38 11.64 3.75 15.92
CA LYS A 38 10.23 3.56 16.30
C LYS A 38 9.50 4.86 16.62
N SER A 39 10.22 5.96 16.84
CA SER A 39 9.62 7.27 17.12
C SER A 39 9.05 7.95 15.89
N ILE A 40 9.52 7.60 14.68
CA ILE A 40 9.13 8.28 13.43
C ILE A 40 7.70 7.94 13.03
N VAL A 41 7.28 6.69 13.21
CA VAL A 41 5.92 6.22 12.96
C VAL A 41 5.40 5.54 14.22
N PRO A 42 4.82 6.29 15.18
CA PRO A 42 4.48 5.77 16.51
C PRO A 42 3.51 4.58 16.51
N ASN A 43 2.64 4.50 15.51
CA ASN A 43 1.62 3.46 15.38
C ASN A 43 2.08 2.26 14.53
N ALA A 44 3.32 2.26 14.03
CA ALA A 44 3.88 1.12 13.32
C ALA A 44 4.05 -0.09 14.25
N LYS A 45 3.91 -1.29 13.70
CA LYS A 45 4.20 -2.56 14.40
C LYS A 45 5.35 -3.32 13.76
N LEU A 46 5.66 -2.99 12.51
CA LEU A 46 6.76 -3.54 11.74
C LEU A 46 7.67 -2.40 11.29
N TYR A 47 8.96 -2.66 11.15
CA TYR A 47 9.95 -1.64 10.88
C TYR A 47 10.98 -2.11 9.87
N TRP A 48 11.59 -1.17 9.15
CA TRP A 48 12.74 -1.47 8.32
C TRP A 48 13.91 -2.03 9.15
N PRO A 49 14.64 -3.08 8.68
CA PRO A 49 14.52 -3.79 7.40
C PRO A 49 13.79 -5.14 7.48
N GLU A 50 12.77 -5.27 8.34
CA GLU A 50 11.96 -6.50 8.41
C GLU A 50 11.29 -6.80 7.06
N THR A 51 10.88 -8.05 6.86
CA THR A 51 10.18 -8.44 5.63
C THR A 51 8.91 -7.62 5.44
N TRP A 52 8.68 -7.16 4.19
CA TRP A 52 7.45 -6.46 3.84
C TRP A 52 6.21 -7.28 4.24
N PRO A 53 5.15 -6.65 4.78
CA PRO A 53 3.98 -7.39 5.21
C PRO A 53 3.24 -7.98 4.01
N ASN A 54 2.81 -9.24 4.15
CA ASN A 54 2.20 -10.02 3.07
C ASN A 54 3.11 -10.15 1.82
N SER A 55 4.44 -10.21 1.99
CA SER A 55 5.40 -10.11 0.89
C SER A 55 5.22 -11.13 -0.24
N GLY A 56 4.75 -12.34 0.07
CA GLY A 56 4.49 -13.42 -0.90
C GLY A 56 3.05 -13.51 -1.39
N GLU A 57 2.22 -12.53 -1.05
CA GLU A 57 0.81 -12.50 -1.41
C GLU A 57 0.54 -11.50 -2.54
N ARG A 58 -0.63 -11.64 -3.15
CA ARG A 58 -1.16 -10.69 -4.14
C ARG A 58 -2.14 -9.74 -3.46
N GLY A 59 -2.26 -8.52 -3.96
CA GLY A 59 -3.15 -7.53 -3.34
C GLY A 59 -2.86 -6.10 -3.71
N VAL A 60 -3.26 -5.20 -2.81
CA VAL A 60 -3.07 -3.75 -2.92
C VAL A 60 -2.13 -3.28 -1.80
N TYR A 61 -1.36 -2.24 -2.06
CA TYR A 61 -0.56 -1.54 -1.06
C TYR A 61 -0.81 -0.04 -1.13
N ALA A 62 -0.65 0.63 0.01
CA ALA A 62 -0.68 2.07 0.11
C ALA A 62 0.62 2.57 0.73
N ILE A 63 1.16 3.64 0.17
CA ILE A 63 2.36 4.34 0.64
C ILE A 63 1.91 5.65 1.29
N PHE A 64 2.46 5.96 2.46
CA PHE A 64 2.01 7.07 3.29
C PHE A 64 3.14 8.04 3.65
N SER A 65 2.81 9.31 3.79
CA SER A 65 3.61 10.32 4.49
C SER A 65 2.85 10.78 5.73
N ARG A 66 3.43 10.57 6.92
CA ARG A 66 2.87 11.06 8.21
C ARG A 66 1.39 10.71 8.40
N GLY A 67 1.02 9.47 8.05
CA GLY A 67 -0.36 8.97 8.16
C GLY A 67 -1.34 9.40 7.06
N LYS A 68 -0.87 10.14 6.04
CA LYS A 68 -1.65 10.50 4.85
C LYS A 68 -1.22 9.68 3.65
N VAL A 69 -2.19 9.21 2.87
CA VAL A 69 -1.97 8.36 1.69
C VAL A 69 -1.37 9.22 0.58
N LEU A 70 -0.21 8.78 0.07
CA LEU A 70 0.42 9.35 -1.12
C LEU A 70 -0.04 8.62 -2.38
N TYR A 71 0.00 7.29 -2.31
CA TYR A 71 -0.17 6.42 -3.45
C TYR A 71 -0.81 5.10 -3.07
N ILE A 72 -1.66 4.60 -3.95
CA ILE A 72 -2.23 3.25 -3.92
C ILE A 72 -1.77 2.53 -5.18
N GLY A 73 -1.26 1.31 -5.02
CA GLY A 73 -0.84 0.46 -6.13
C GLY A 73 -1.19 -1.00 -5.89
N LYS A 74 -1.14 -1.81 -6.95
CA LYS A 74 -1.40 -3.26 -6.88
C LYS A 74 -0.20 -4.16 -7.17
N ALA A 75 -0.37 -5.41 -6.75
CA ALA A 75 0.42 -6.58 -7.07
C ALA A 75 -0.52 -7.76 -7.38
N SER A 76 -0.90 -7.93 -8.66
CA SER A 76 -1.83 -8.99 -9.11
C SER A 76 -1.13 -10.14 -9.81
N LEU A 77 -0.14 -9.84 -10.66
CA LEU A 77 0.66 -10.83 -11.40
C LEU A 77 2.03 -11.07 -10.76
N GLN A 78 2.38 -10.29 -9.75
CA GLN A 78 3.59 -10.36 -8.96
C GLN A 78 3.19 -10.23 -7.49
N ASP A 79 4.09 -10.61 -6.59
CA ASP A 79 3.82 -10.52 -5.16
C ASP A 79 4.04 -9.10 -4.62
N LEU A 80 3.35 -8.76 -3.54
CA LEU A 80 3.40 -7.45 -2.89
C LEU A 80 4.82 -7.04 -2.51
N GLY A 81 5.63 -7.98 -2.02
CA GLY A 81 7.02 -7.71 -1.64
C GLY A 81 7.88 -7.29 -2.82
N TYR A 82 7.70 -7.91 -3.99
CA TYR A 82 8.41 -7.53 -5.22
C TYR A 82 7.99 -6.11 -5.66
N ARG A 83 6.68 -5.83 -5.70
CA ARG A 83 6.17 -4.52 -6.13
C ARG A 83 6.59 -3.41 -5.17
N VAL A 84 6.41 -3.60 -3.86
CA VAL A 84 6.83 -2.62 -2.86
C VAL A 84 8.36 -2.42 -2.87
N GLY A 85 9.13 -3.52 -2.90
CA GLY A 85 10.58 -3.47 -2.99
C GLY A 85 11.12 -2.85 -4.28
N SER A 86 10.29 -2.67 -5.32
CA SER A 86 10.69 -1.97 -6.53
C SER A 86 10.90 -0.47 -6.29
N TYR A 87 10.16 0.14 -5.38
CA TYR A 87 10.20 1.58 -5.08
C TYR A 87 11.33 2.01 -4.14
N PHE A 88 11.80 1.12 -3.27
CA PHE A 88 12.69 1.49 -2.16
C PHE A 88 14.02 0.74 -2.17
N MET A 89 15.07 1.40 -1.70
CA MET A 89 16.40 0.83 -1.47
C MET A 89 16.90 1.16 -0.06
N TYR A 90 17.95 0.47 0.37
CA TYR A 90 18.63 0.80 1.62
C TYR A 90 19.20 2.22 1.57
N SER A 91 18.99 2.99 2.64
CA SER A 91 19.80 4.16 2.93
C SER A 91 21.28 3.79 3.09
N PRO A 92 22.22 4.74 2.93
CA PRO A 92 23.64 4.47 3.11
C PRO A 92 24.00 3.88 4.48
N ASP A 93 23.31 4.31 5.53
CA ASP A 93 23.45 3.79 6.89
C ASP A 93 22.61 2.53 7.18
N ARG A 94 21.84 2.08 6.18
CA ARG A 94 20.90 0.96 6.23
C ARG A 94 19.78 1.06 7.27
N LYS A 95 19.59 2.23 7.88
CA LYS A 95 18.56 2.44 8.93
C LYS A 95 17.17 2.76 8.38
N SER A 96 17.04 2.99 7.08
CA SER A 96 15.75 3.24 6.44
C SER A 96 15.68 2.70 5.01
N ALA A 97 14.45 2.54 4.53
CA ALA A 97 14.13 2.39 3.12
C ALA A 97 13.89 3.78 2.53
N ILE A 98 14.73 4.17 1.56
CA ILE A 98 14.61 5.43 0.82
C ILE A 98 14.12 5.16 -0.61
N PRO A 99 13.39 6.09 -1.23
CA PRO A 99 12.97 5.94 -2.63
C PRO A 99 14.18 5.70 -3.56
N LYS A 100 14.05 4.77 -4.51
CA LYS A 100 15.05 4.58 -5.57
C LYS A 100 15.05 5.75 -6.55
N SER A 101 16.18 5.94 -7.22
CA SER A 101 16.32 6.88 -8.34
C SER A 101 15.22 6.65 -9.39
N GLY A 102 14.50 7.72 -9.76
CA GLY A 102 13.39 7.68 -10.71
C GLY A 102 11.99 7.63 -10.08
N HIS A 103 11.89 7.42 -8.76
CA HIS A 103 10.63 7.56 -8.03
C HIS A 103 10.59 8.90 -7.29
N THR A 104 9.96 9.89 -7.92
CA THR A 104 9.67 11.18 -7.30
C THR A 104 8.34 11.10 -6.56
N TRP A 105 8.33 11.51 -5.29
CA TRP A 105 7.14 11.54 -4.44
C TRP A 105 6.81 12.97 -4.03
N SER A 106 5.54 13.32 -3.99
CA SER A 106 5.07 14.64 -3.53
C SER A 106 5.51 14.96 -2.10
N GLN A 107 5.68 13.93 -1.26
CA GLN A 107 6.22 14.02 0.09
C GLN A 107 7.07 12.78 0.42
N GLN A 108 7.92 12.88 1.44
CA GLN A 108 8.73 11.74 1.88
C GLN A 108 7.85 10.57 2.33
N PRO A 109 7.96 9.38 1.69
CA PRO A 109 7.32 8.17 2.19
C PRO A 109 7.85 7.81 3.58
N THR A 110 6.94 7.40 4.46
CA THR A 110 7.24 7.08 5.85
C THR A 110 6.76 5.70 6.27
N SER A 111 5.67 5.23 5.68
CA SER A 111 5.10 3.92 6.05
C SER A 111 4.30 3.29 4.91
N ILE A 112 4.05 2.00 5.05
CA ILE A 112 3.32 1.17 4.09
C ILE A 112 2.26 0.34 4.82
N VAL A 113 1.12 0.12 4.17
CA VAL A 113 0.13 -0.90 4.56
C VAL A 113 -0.24 -1.70 3.32
N THR A 114 -0.50 -2.99 3.50
CA THR A 114 -0.88 -3.93 2.43
C THR A 114 -2.19 -4.63 2.74
N TRP A 115 -2.96 -4.92 1.71
CA TRP A 115 -4.21 -5.68 1.76
C TRP A 115 -4.09 -6.87 0.79
N ALA A 116 -3.84 -8.05 1.35
CA ALA A 116 -3.71 -9.28 0.58
C ALA A 116 -5.10 -9.82 0.20
N VAL A 117 -5.31 -10.06 -1.09
CA VAL A 117 -6.49 -10.76 -1.60
C VAL A 117 -6.25 -12.27 -1.58
N PRO A 118 -7.28 -13.12 -1.57
CA PRO A 118 -7.09 -14.56 -1.65
C PRO A 118 -6.33 -14.97 -2.92
N LYS A 119 -5.39 -15.91 -2.80
CA LYS A 119 -4.45 -16.28 -3.88
C LYS A 119 -5.13 -16.62 -5.22
N GLU A 120 -6.22 -17.38 -5.16
CA GLU A 120 -7.01 -17.80 -6.32
C GLU A 120 -7.85 -16.67 -6.93
N LEU A 121 -8.01 -15.57 -6.18
CA LEU A 121 -8.76 -14.38 -6.56
C LEU A 121 -7.83 -13.21 -6.86
N PHE A 122 -6.66 -13.47 -7.44
CA PHE A 122 -5.65 -12.44 -7.72
C PHE A 122 -6.15 -11.25 -8.53
N PHE A 123 -7.18 -11.46 -9.36
CA PHE A 123 -7.84 -10.42 -10.13
C PHE A 123 -8.53 -9.38 -9.24
N GLU A 124 -8.95 -9.74 -8.02
CA GLU A 124 -9.51 -8.80 -7.03
C GLU A 124 -8.52 -7.70 -6.67
N ALA A 125 -7.21 -7.95 -6.75
CA ALA A 125 -6.21 -6.90 -6.51
C ALA A 125 -6.32 -5.75 -7.52
N SER A 126 -6.70 -6.05 -8.78
CA SER A 126 -6.93 -5.02 -9.79
C SER A 126 -8.25 -4.30 -9.56
N ALA A 127 -9.33 -5.04 -9.29
CA ALA A 127 -10.63 -4.44 -9.02
C ALA A 127 -10.59 -3.53 -7.76
N LEU A 128 -9.89 -3.97 -6.71
CA LEU A 128 -9.76 -3.21 -5.47
C LEU A 128 -8.92 -1.94 -5.65
N GLU A 129 -7.82 -2.00 -6.39
CA GLU A 129 -7.00 -0.81 -6.70
C GLU A 129 -7.83 0.25 -7.44
N GLU A 130 -8.49 -0.15 -8.53
CA GLU A 130 -9.31 0.76 -9.34
C GLU A 130 -10.45 1.34 -8.51
N PHE A 131 -11.11 0.51 -7.70
CA PHE A 131 -12.16 0.95 -6.79
C PHE A 131 -11.64 1.98 -5.77
N LEU A 132 -10.49 1.74 -5.15
CA LEU A 132 -9.91 2.67 -4.19
C LEU A 132 -9.49 3.98 -4.83
N ILE A 133 -8.80 3.93 -5.98
CA ILE A 133 -8.35 5.12 -6.72
C ILE A 133 -9.56 5.92 -7.19
N PHE A 134 -10.59 5.27 -7.74
CA PHE A 134 -11.80 5.96 -8.18
C PHE A 134 -12.46 6.77 -7.06
N ASN A 135 -12.57 6.20 -5.86
CA ASN A 135 -13.20 6.85 -4.71
C ASN A 135 -12.31 7.90 -4.02
N LEU A 136 -10.98 7.79 -4.16
CA LEU A 136 -10.02 8.66 -3.47
C LEU A 136 -9.26 9.60 -4.39
N ASN A 137 -9.52 9.60 -5.70
CA ASN A 137 -8.74 10.25 -6.76
C ASN A 137 -8.18 11.64 -6.38
N SER A 138 -9.03 12.58 -5.99
CA SER A 138 -8.64 13.95 -5.61
C SER A 138 -7.79 14.06 -4.34
N GLN A 139 -7.53 12.94 -3.68
CA GLN A 139 -6.84 12.82 -2.41
C GLN A 139 -5.56 11.99 -2.49
N LEU A 140 -5.17 11.52 -3.67
CA LEU A 140 -4.00 10.68 -3.93
C LEU A 140 -2.99 11.45 -4.80
N PRO A 141 -2.08 12.25 -4.21
CA PRO A 141 -1.26 13.19 -4.96
C PRO A 141 -0.27 12.52 -5.93
N ASP A 142 0.10 11.27 -5.68
CA ASP A 142 1.09 10.55 -6.49
C ASP A 142 0.46 9.47 -7.38
N ASN A 143 -0.87 9.28 -7.34
CA ASN A 143 -1.59 8.49 -8.34
C ASN A 143 -1.84 9.35 -9.58
N THR A 144 -1.32 8.93 -10.73
CA THR A 144 -1.66 9.57 -12.00
C THR A 144 -2.93 8.94 -12.56
N VAL A 145 -4.05 9.66 -12.57
CA VAL A 145 -5.17 9.33 -13.44
C VAL A 145 -4.74 9.67 -14.86
N GLY A 146 -4.98 8.76 -15.82
CA GLY A 146 -4.39 8.76 -17.16
C GLY A 146 -4.15 10.16 -17.74
N LYS A 147 -2.98 10.37 -18.35
CA LYS A 147 -2.72 11.59 -19.13
C LYS A 147 -3.87 11.73 -20.12
N ALA A 148 -4.65 12.80 -20.02
CA ALA A 148 -5.51 13.20 -21.13
C ALA A 148 -4.57 13.44 -22.32
N THR A 149 -4.56 12.50 -23.25
CA THR A 149 -3.98 12.69 -24.58
C THR A 149 -4.83 13.65 -25.37
#